data_AF-A0A7W1SNQ6-F1
#
_entry.id   AF-A0A7W1SNQ6-F1
#
_cell.length_a   1.000
_cell.length_b   1.000
_cell.length_c   1.000
_cell.angle_alpha   90.00
_cell.angle_beta   90.00
_cell.angle_gamma   90.00
#
_symmetry.space_group_name_H-M   'P 1'
#
loop_
_entity.id
_entity.type
_entity.pdbx_description
1 polymer ?
#
loop_
_entity_poly.entity_id
_entity_poly.type
_entity_poly.pdbx_seq_one_letter_code
_entity_poly.pdbx_strand_id
1 'polypeptide(L)' 'MPVQYDLIVIGGGHNGLVTAAYLARKGVKVLVLERREVLGGACVT' A
#
# COMPACT_ATOMS: atom_id res chain seq x y z
N MET A 1 -3.64 -17.09 -14.87
CA MET A 1 -4.39 -15.81 -14.91
C MET A 1 -3.58 -14.78 -14.12
N PRO A 2 -3.48 -13.52 -14.58
CA PRO A 2 -2.77 -12.49 -13.84
C PRO A 2 -3.43 -12.24 -12.48
N VAL A 3 -2.63 -11.87 -11.47
CA VAL A 3 -3.16 -11.50 -10.16
C VAL A 3 -3.95 -10.20 -10.31
N GLN A 4 -5.26 -10.27 -10.11
CA GLN A 4 -6.12 -9.09 -10.11
C GLN A 4 -6.13 -8.45 -8.71
N TYR A 5 -6.05 -7.13 -8.67
CA TYR A 5 -6.19 -6.31 -7.47
C TYR A 5 -7.35 -5.33 -7.68
N ASP A 6 -8.05 -4.99 -6.60
CA ASP A 6 -9.17 -4.06 -6.64
C ASP A 6 -8.69 -2.61 -6.56
N LEU A 7 -7.53 -2.37 -5.93
CA LEU A 7 -6.94 -1.05 -5.75
C LEU A 7 -5.41 -1.12 -5.71
N ILE A 8 -4.77 -0.11 -6.27
CA ILE A 8 -3.31 0.07 -6.22
C ILE A 8 -2.99 1.38 -5.48
N VAL A 9 -2.13 1.31 -4.47
CA VAL A 9 -1.55 2.46 -3.78
C VAL A 9 -0.12 2.66 -4.27
N ILE A 10 0.21 3.87 -4.73
CA ILE A 10 1.56 4.25 -5.14
C ILE A 10 2.21 5.08 -4.03
N GLY A 11 3.28 4.54 -3.45
CA GLY A 11 4.00 5.10 -2.30
C GLY A 11 3.69 4.36 -1.00
N GLY A 12 4.73 3.84 -0.35
CA GLY A 12 4.72 3.14 0.94
C GLY A 12 4.93 4.06 2.15
N GLY A 13 4.45 5.30 2.08
CA GLY A 13 4.44 6.25 3.19
C GLY A 13 3.31 5.99 4.19
N HIS A 14 3.34 6.66 5.35
CA HIS A 14 2.34 6.49 6.42
C HIS A 14 0.89 6.61 5.91
N ASN A 15 0.57 7.59 5.07
CA ASN A 15 -0.77 7.76 4.52
C ASN A 15 -1.17 6.60 3.60
N GLY A 16 -0.28 6.19 2.68
CA GLY A 16 -0.55 5.09 1.75
C GLY A 16 -0.77 3.76 2.47
N LEU A 17 0.06 3.47 3.48
CA LEU A 17 -0.04 2.25 4.29
C LEU A 17 -1.32 2.24 5.14
N VAL A 18 -1.69 3.37 5.76
CA VAL A 18 -2.93 3.48 6.54
C VAL A 18 -4.15 3.30 5.65
N THR A 19 -4.20 3.95 4.48
CA THR A 19 -5.29 3.77 3.51
C THR A 19 -5.38 2.32 3.04
N ALA A 20 -4.26 1.71 2.65
CA ALA A 20 -4.21 0.32 2.22
C ALA A 20 -4.70 -0.63 3.32
N ALA A 21 -4.27 -0.42 4.57
CA ALA A 21 -4.67 -1.24 5.71
C ALA A 21 -6.18 -1.15 5.97
N TYR A 22 -6.77 0.05 5.94
CA TYR A 22 -8.21 0.19 6.17
C TYR A 22 -9.06 -0.43 5.06
N LEU A 23 -8.62 -0.35 3.80
CA LEU A 23 -9.31 -0.98 2.68
C LEU A 23 -9.16 -2.50 2.71
N ALA A 24 -7.95 -3.00 2.98
CA ALA A 24 -7.70 -4.42 3.17
C ALA A 24 -8.56 -5.01 4.30
N ARG A 25 -8.72 -4.29 5.43
CA ARG A 25 -9.64 -4.67 6.52
C ARG A 25 -11.10 -4.76 6.10
N LYS A 26 -11.51 -4.06 5.04
CA LYS A 26 -12.85 -4.14 4.45
C LYS A 26 -12.95 -5.21 3.34
N GLY A 27 -11.92 -6.02 3.14
CA GLY A 27 -11.89 -7.10 2.14
C GLY A 27 -11.44 -6.67 0.75
N VAL A 28 -10.96 -5.44 0.57
CA VAL A 28 -10.43 -4.96 -0.71
C VAL A 28 -9.05 -5.55 -0.93
N LYS A 29 -8.80 -6.15 -2.10
CA LYS A 29 -7.48 -6.68 -2.45
C LYS A 29 -6.58 -5.56 -2.95
N VAL A 30 -5.74 -5.04 -2.06
CA VAL A 30 -4.87 -3.88 -2.33
C VAL A 30 -3.45 -4.31 -2.71
N LEU A 31 -2.87 -3.67 -3.73
CA LEU A 31 -1.43 -3.71 -4.03
C LEU A 31 -0.80 -2.38 -3.60
N VAL A 32 0.25 -2.41 -2.79
CA VAL A 32 1.06 -1.22 -2.45
C VAL A 32 2.39 -1.32 -3.18
N LEU A 33 2.77 -0.28 -3.91
CA LEU A 33 4.04 -0.19 -4.60
C LEU A 33 4.86 0.95 -4.02
N GLU A 34 6.06 0.64 -3.52
CA GLU A 34 7.05 1.61 -3.07
C GLU A 34 8.32 1.44 -3.91
N ARG A 35 8.94 2.56 -4.28
CA ARG A 35 10.18 2.56 -5.08
C ARG A 35 11.39 2.20 -4.22
N ARG A 36 11.38 2.61 -2.96
CA ARG A 36 12.47 2.39 -2.01
C ARG A 36 12.40 0.97 -1.44
N GLU A 37 13.56 0.44 -1.07
CA GLU A 37 13.70 -0.81 -0.32
C GLU A 37 13.16 -0.72 1.12
N VAL A 38 12.78 0.49 1.56
CA VAL A 38 12.25 0.77 2.91
C VAL A 38 10.90 1.47 2.83
N LEU A 39 9.98 1.04 3.70
CA LEU A 39 8.69 1.67 3.90
C LEU A 39 8.80 2.90 4.83
N GLY A 40 7.72 3.67 4.93
CA GLY A 40 7.59 4.79 5.86
C GLY A 40 7.60 6.16 5.18
N GLY A 41 8.11 6.26 3.95
CA GLY A 41 8.18 7.53 3.21
C GLY A 41 9.01 8.58 3.96
N ALA A 42 8.37 9.67 4.39
CA ALA A 42 8.99 10.71 5.21
C ALA A 42 9.09 10.36 6.71
N CYS A 43 8.56 9.21 7.12
CA CYS A 43 8.52 8.75 8.52
C CYS A 43 9.39 7.50 8.71
N VAL A 44 10.65 7.58 8.31
CA VAL A 44 11.66 6.51 8.44
C VAL A 44 12.79 6.99 9.35
N THR A 45 13.35 6.10 10.17
CA THR A 45 14.46 6.38 11.10
C THR A 45 15.81 6.32 10.39
#